data_AF-A0A2N2GNP1-F1
#
_entry.id   AF-A0A2N2GNP1-F1
#
_cell.length_a   1.000
_cell.length_b   1.000
_cell.length_c   1.000
_cell.angle_alpha   90.00
_cell.angle_beta   90.00
_cell.angle_gamma   90.00
#
_symmetry.space_group_name_H-M   'P 1'
#
loop_
_entity.id
_entity.type
_entity.pdbx_description
1 polymer ?
#
loop_
_entity_poly.entity_id
_entity_poly.type
_entity_poly.pdbx_seq_one_letter_code
_entity_poly.pdbx_strand_id
1 'polypeptide(L)'
;MISLKDVPGSVLQGVSLLQRTYPAKIILNEKKGEWNWWVAVSAVRGLFANNLALGQPWYQDFQKLMASKTVAQKARYGFQGLDGKGGFEEMIEHATFIEPVHKLFIQAMHEAIRRRYGALAARSAEKGERIPFDREFERMRTGLARAKNQQTLRAEIADLFSRSGTNSVLQAGWHDLLPLLEGRDWQMVRDLALIALASYGGKEAVVTEVGEEIEE
;
A
#
# COMPACT_ATOMS: atom_id res chain seq x y z
N MET A 1 -29.42 11.96 -15.51
CA MET A 1 -28.06 11.88 -16.05
C MET A 1 -27.32 13.09 -15.50
N ILE A 2 -26.28 12.91 -14.68
CA ILE A 2 -25.51 14.03 -14.11
C ILE A 2 -24.60 14.58 -15.21
N SER A 3 -24.53 15.89 -15.39
CA SER A 3 -23.64 16.51 -16.38
C SER A 3 -22.20 16.45 -15.88
N LEU A 4 -21.23 16.26 -16.78
CA LEU A 4 -19.80 16.40 -16.44
C LEU A 4 -19.46 17.77 -15.82
N LYS A 5 -20.25 18.79 -16.13
CA LYS A 5 -20.13 20.15 -15.55
C LYS A 5 -20.49 20.22 -14.06
N ASP A 6 -21.22 19.24 -13.56
CA ASP A 6 -21.70 19.19 -12.17
C ASP A 6 -20.72 18.43 -11.25
N VAL A 7 -19.67 17.80 -11.82
CA VAL A 7 -18.65 17.07 -11.06
C VAL A 7 -17.63 18.07 -10.49
N PRO A 8 -17.32 18.03 -9.18
CA PRO A 8 -16.31 18.92 -8.61
C PRO A 8 -14.95 18.79 -9.30
N GLY A 9 -14.30 19.93 -9.58
CA GLY A 9 -13.01 19.96 -10.26
C GLY A 9 -11.92 19.16 -9.53
N SER A 10 -11.96 19.11 -8.19
CA SER A 10 -11.06 18.29 -7.38
C SER A 10 -11.23 16.79 -7.62
N VAL A 11 -12.46 16.32 -7.86
CA VAL A 11 -12.75 14.91 -8.20
C VAL A 11 -12.20 14.60 -9.58
N LEU A 12 -12.40 15.49 -10.56
CA LEU A 12 -11.87 15.31 -11.92
C LEU A 12 -10.33 15.27 -11.92
N GLN A 13 -9.69 16.18 -11.18
CA GLN A 13 -8.23 16.19 -11.00
C GLN A 13 -7.74 14.91 -10.33
N GLY A 14 -8.40 14.46 -9.26
CA GLY A 14 -8.04 13.24 -8.54
C GLY A 14 -8.17 11.99 -9.42
N VAL A 15 -9.28 11.83 -10.15
CA VAL A 15 -9.48 10.71 -11.08
C VAL A 15 -8.47 10.75 -12.22
N SER A 16 -8.16 11.94 -12.76
CA SER A 16 -7.14 12.10 -13.81
C SER A 16 -5.74 11.71 -13.31
N LEU A 17 -5.39 12.10 -12.09
CA LEU A 17 -4.12 11.69 -11.46
C LEU A 17 -4.05 10.17 -11.34
N LEU A 18 -5.07 9.53 -10.77
CA LEU A 18 -5.13 8.08 -10.62
C LEU A 18 -5.03 7.33 -11.95
N GLN A 19 -5.61 7.88 -13.03
CA GLN A 19 -5.51 7.29 -14.36
C GLN A 19 -4.10 7.35 -14.94
N ARG A 20 -3.39 8.47 -14.72
CA ARG A 20 -2.00 8.64 -15.15
C ARG A 20 -1.06 7.74 -14.35
N THR A 21 -1.28 7.68 -13.04
CA THR A 21 -0.44 6.93 -12.10
C THR A 21 -0.63 5.42 -12.19
N TYR A 22 -1.87 4.96 -12.39
CA TYR A 22 -2.23 3.54 -12.45
C TYR A 22 -2.92 3.19 -13.78
N PRO A 23 -2.23 3.32 -14.92
CA PRO A 23 -2.80 2.98 -16.21
C PRO A 23 -2.97 1.46 -16.34
N ALA A 24 -3.84 1.06 -17.27
CA ALA A 24 -3.96 -0.34 -17.64
C ALA A 24 -2.65 -0.79 -18.30
N LYS A 25 -2.21 -2.02 -17.99
CA LYS A 25 -0.97 -2.60 -18.52
C LYS A 25 -1.28 -3.86 -19.31
N ILE A 26 -0.57 -4.09 -20.40
CA ILE A 26 -0.57 -5.39 -21.08
C ILE A 26 0.46 -6.25 -20.37
N ILE A 27 0.05 -7.40 -19.86
CA ILE A 27 0.95 -8.40 -19.29
C ILE A 27 1.12 -9.49 -20.34
N LEU A 28 2.38 -9.79 -20.63
CA LEU A 28 2.78 -10.90 -21.49
C LEU A 28 3.24 -12.05 -20.60
N ASN A 29 2.89 -13.27 -20.96
CA ASN A 29 3.32 -14.48 -20.27
C ASN A 29 3.61 -15.56 -21.31
N GLU A 30 4.83 -16.09 -21.30
CA GLU A 30 5.20 -17.23 -22.11
C GLU A 30 5.09 -18.51 -21.26
N LYS A 31 4.24 -19.45 -21.67
CA LYS A 31 4.17 -20.79 -21.07
C LYS A 31 4.41 -21.83 -22.15
N LYS A 32 5.48 -22.62 -22.00
CA LYS A 32 5.84 -23.73 -22.91
C LYS A 32 5.94 -23.31 -24.39
N GLY A 33 6.48 -22.12 -24.67
CA GLY A 33 6.65 -21.60 -26.03
C GLY A 33 5.39 -20.97 -26.64
N GLU A 34 4.28 -20.91 -25.90
CA GLU A 34 3.07 -20.18 -26.30
C GLU A 34 2.96 -18.84 -25.57
N TRP A 35 2.75 -17.77 -26.33
CA TRP A 35 2.55 -16.42 -25.81
C TRP A 35 1.09 -16.19 -25.46
N ASN A 36 0.84 -15.89 -24.18
CA ASN A 36 -0.45 -15.41 -23.68
C ASN A 36 -0.33 -13.96 -23.25
N TRP A 37 -1.40 -13.20 -23.41
CA TRP A 37 -1.45 -11.80 -22.98
C TRP A 37 -2.81 -11.44 -22.38
N TRP A 38 -2.81 -10.51 -21.44
CA TRP A 38 -4.04 -9.93 -20.89
C TRP A 38 -3.83 -8.48 -20.46
N VAL A 39 -4.91 -7.72 -20.37
CA VAL A 39 -4.89 -6.35 -19.82
C VAL A 39 -5.12 -6.41 -18.31
N ALA A 40 -4.13 -5.98 -17.54
CA ALA A 40 -4.22 -5.81 -16.10
C ALA A 40 -4.65 -4.37 -15.78
N VAL A 41 -5.70 -4.24 -14.96
CA VAL A 41 -6.16 -2.95 -14.42
C VAL A 41 -5.92 -2.94 -12.92
N SER A 42 -5.38 -1.84 -12.40
CA SER A 42 -5.11 -1.69 -10.96
C SER A 42 -6.42 -1.69 -10.16
N ALA A 43 -6.56 -2.66 -9.25
CA ALA A 43 -7.69 -2.69 -8.31
C ALA A 43 -7.69 -1.46 -7.37
N VAL A 44 -6.50 -0.93 -7.07
CA VAL A 44 -6.31 0.28 -6.26
C VAL A 44 -6.91 1.49 -6.95
N ARG A 45 -6.65 1.65 -8.26
CA ARG A 45 -7.26 2.72 -9.07
C ARG A 45 -8.78 2.69 -9.01
N GLY A 46 -9.36 1.51 -9.21
CA GLY A 46 -10.81 1.33 -9.19
C GLY A 46 -11.43 1.77 -7.86
N LEU A 47 -10.84 1.32 -6.75
CA LEU A 47 -11.29 1.69 -5.41
C LEU A 47 -11.18 3.21 -5.18
N PHE A 48 -10.00 3.79 -5.40
CA PHE A 48 -9.76 5.21 -5.10
C PHE A 48 -10.61 6.12 -5.98
N ALA A 49 -10.71 5.85 -7.28
CA ALA A 49 -11.52 6.63 -8.20
C ALA A 49 -13.01 6.57 -7.83
N ASN A 50 -13.51 5.39 -7.45
CA ASN A 50 -14.90 5.22 -7.03
C ASN A 50 -15.19 5.98 -5.73
N ASN A 51 -14.30 5.90 -4.73
CA ASN A 51 -14.45 6.64 -3.49
C ASN A 51 -14.48 8.16 -3.74
N LEU A 52 -13.55 8.67 -4.55
CA LEU A 52 -13.53 10.09 -4.92
C LEU A 52 -14.81 10.52 -5.66
N ALA A 53 -15.30 9.70 -6.59
CA ALA A 53 -16.54 9.97 -7.32
C ALA A 53 -17.78 9.99 -6.41
N LEU A 54 -17.78 9.21 -5.34
CA LEU A 54 -18.85 9.16 -4.34
C LEU A 54 -18.70 10.20 -3.22
N GLY A 55 -17.66 11.04 -3.27
CA GLY A 55 -17.36 12.00 -2.19
C GLY A 55 -16.92 11.32 -0.87
N GLN A 56 -16.45 10.08 -0.96
CA GLN A 56 -15.93 9.31 0.16
C GLN A 56 -14.42 9.54 0.32
N PRO A 57 -13.85 9.31 1.52
CA PRO A 57 -12.41 9.27 1.70
C PRO A 57 -11.76 8.28 0.73
N TRP A 58 -10.72 8.71 0.02
CA TRP A 58 -10.08 7.92 -1.04
C TRP A 58 -9.62 6.53 -0.59
N TYR A 59 -9.18 6.40 0.67
CA TYR A 59 -8.70 5.16 1.29
C TYR A 59 -9.82 4.23 1.79
N GLN A 60 -11.08 4.68 1.81
CA GLN A 60 -12.16 3.94 2.45
C GLN A 60 -12.26 2.51 1.89
N ASP A 61 -12.47 1.55 2.79
CA ASP A 61 -12.63 0.13 2.47
C ASP A 61 -11.39 -0.54 1.90
N PHE A 62 -10.21 0.08 1.97
CA PHE A 62 -8.97 -0.52 1.48
C PHE A 62 -8.67 -1.87 2.13
N GLN A 63 -9.11 -2.11 3.37
CA GLN A 63 -9.02 -3.44 3.99
C GLN A 63 -9.56 -4.57 3.10
N LYS A 64 -10.61 -4.31 2.30
CA LYS A 64 -11.24 -5.33 1.46
C LYS A 64 -10.27 -5.85 0.40
N LEU A 65 -9.38 -4.99 -0.09
CA LEU A 65 -8.28 -5.37 -1.00
C LEU A 65 -7.16 -6.13 -0.29
N MET A 66 -7.12 -6.07 1.04
CA MET A 66 -6.11 -6.73 1.87
C MET A 66 -6.66 -7.94 2.64
N ALA A 67 -7.92 -8.31 2.43
CA ALA A 67 -8.61 -9.36 3.18
C ALA A 67 -8.00 -10.75 2.92
N SER A 68 -7.68 -11.06 1.67
CA SER A 68 -7.04 -12.33 1.28
C SER A 68 -5.66 -12.11 0.70
N LYS A 69 -4.79 -13.13 0.83
CA LYS A 69 -3.42 -13.10 0.30
C LYS A 69 -3.39 -12.79 -1.20
N THR A 70 -4.23 -13.47 -1.99
CA THR A 70 -4.29 -13.30 -3.44
C THR A 70 -4.71 -11.89 -3.85
N VAL A 71 -5.70 -11.31 -3.17
CA VAL A 71 -6.15 -9.94 -3.49
C VAL A 71 -5.12 -8.91 -3.01
N ALA A 72 -4.50 -9.14 -1.85
CA ALA A 72 -3.44 -8.27 -1.34
C ALA A 72 -2.21 -8.24 -2.26
N GLN A 73 -1.82 -9.38 -2.83
CA GLN A 73 -0.77 -9.42 -3.85
C GLN A 73 -1.14 -8.58 -5.07
N LYS A 74 -2.38 -8.73 -5.59
CA LYS A 74 -2.88 -7.89 -6.68
C LYS A 74 -2.91 -6.40 -6.33
N ALA A 75 -3.24 -6.06 -5.08
CA ALA A 75 -3.22 -4.67 -4.61
C ALA A 75 -1.79 -4.09 -4.60
N ARG A 76 -0.79 -4.86 -4.14
CA ARG A 76 0.62 -4.46 -4.21
C ARG A 76 1.09 -4.21 -5.64
N TYR A 77 0.80 -5.14 -6.56
CA TYR A 77 1.06 -4.93 -7.98
C TYR A 77 0.33 -3.68 -8.51
N GLY A 78 -0.88 -3.42 -8.00
CA GLY A 78 -1.67 -2.25 -8.33
C GLY A 78 -1.05 -0.91 -7.92
N PHE A 79 -0.07 -0.88 -7.01
CA PHE A 79 0.68 0.32 -6.64
C PHE A 79 1.93 0.56 -7.50
N GLN A 80 2.34 -0.40 -8.33
CA GLN A 80 3.47 -0.22 -9.24
C GLN A 80 3.06 0.66 -10.43
N GLY A 81 3.81 1.74 -10.68
CA GLY A 81 3.65 2.60 -11.85
C GLY A 81 4.10 1.90 -13.14
N LEU A 82 4.02 2.60 -14.28
CA LEU A 82 4.32 2.06 -15.62
C LEU A 82 5.70 1.42 -15.74
N ASP A 83 6.71 1.98 -15.08
CA ASP A 83 8.11 1.56 -15.11
C ASP A 83 8.48 0.58 -13.97
N GLY A 84 7.48 0.04 -13.28
CA GLY A 84 7.68 -0.79 -12.08
C GLY A 84 8.03 0.01 -10.83
N LYS A 85 8.10 1.35 -10.91
CA LYS A 85 8.39 2.25 -9.79
C LYS A 85 7.21 3.18 -9.53
N GLY A 86 7.11 3.70 -8.32
CA GLY A 86 6.68 5.10 -8.14
C GLY A 86 5.20 5.44 -8.30
N GLY A 87 4.28 4.51 -8.58
CA GLY A 87 2.87 4.86 -8.76
C GLY A 87 2.30 5.49 -7.48
N PHE A 88 2.56 4.87 -6.34
CA PHE A 88 2.11 5.43 -5.08
C PHE A 88 2.79 6.75 -4.72
N GLU A 89 4.10 6.85 -4.94
CA GLU A 89 4.88 8.06 -4.70
C GLU A 89 4.39 9.24 -5.56
N GLU A 90 4.16 9.01 -6.86
CA GLU A 90 3.60 10.02 -7.78
C GLU A 90 2.20 10.46 -7.32
N MET A 91 1.36 9.51 -6.89
CA MET A 91 0.04 9.82 -6.34
C MET A 91 0.18 10.71 -5.10
N ILE A 92 1.02 10.35 -4.13
CA ILE A 92 1.19 11.13 -2.90
C ILE A 92 1.76 12.52 -3.19
N GLU A 93 2.70 12.64 -4.11
CA GLU A 93 3.34 13.91 -4.45
C GLU A 93 2.34 14.91 -5.04
N HIS A 94 1.49 14.45 -5.96
CA HIS A 94 0.59 15.33 -6.72
C HIS A 94 -0.86 15.34 -6.23
N ALA A 95 -1.27 14.45 -5.33
CA ALA A 95 -2.65 14.42 -4.87
C ALA A 95 -2.96 15.58 -3.93
N THR A 96 -3.95 16.37 -4.35
CA THR A 96 -4.56 17.46 -3.56
C THR A 96 -5.64 16.95 -2.60
N PHE A 97 -6.17 15.74 -2.82
CA PHE A 97 -7.19 15.11 -1.99
C PHE A 97 -6.63 14.33 -0.78
N ILE A 98 -5.30 14.28 -0.62
CA ILE A 98 -4.65 13.58 0.50
C ILE A 98 -4.16 14.62 1.50
N GLU A 99 -4.67 14.52 2.73
CA GLU A 99 -4.26 15.38 3.83
C GLU A 99 -2.79 15.17 4.21
N PRO A 100 -2.07 16.23 4.61
CA PRO A 100 -0.66 16.13 5.02
C PRO A 100 -0.40 15.11 6.13
N VAL A 101 -1.30 15.02 7.12
CA VAL A 101 -1.16 14.07 8.24
C VAL A 101 -1.27 12.62 7.77
N HIS A 102 -2.08 12.33 6.75
CA HIS A 102 -2.16 11.00 6.14
C HIS A 102 -0.85 10.64 5.44
N LYS A 103 -0.26 11.59 4.69
CA LYS A 103 1.05 11.41 4.03
C LYS A 103 2.14 11.12 5.08
N LEU A 104 2.18 11.91 6.15
CA LEU A 104 3.12 11.75 7.25
C LEU A 104 2.99 10.39 7.94
N PHE A 105 1.74 9.94 8.19
CA PHE A 105 1.48 8.63 8.80
C PHE A 105 1.99 7.49 7.92
N ILE A 106 1.69 7.54 6.61
CA ILE A 106 2.14 6.54 5.64
C ILE A 106 3.66 6.49 5.56
N GLN A 107 4.34 7.65 5.56
CA GLN A 107 5.79 7.73 5.58
C GLN A 107 6.39 7.12 6.85
N ALA A 108 5.80 7.40 8.02
CA ALA A 108 6.23 6.79 9.29
C ALA A 108 6.07 5.26 9.26
N MET A 109 5.00 4.74 8.66
CA MET A 109 4.77 3.32 8.45
C MET A 109 5.78 2.70 7.47
N HIS A 110 6.04 3.34 6.32
CA HIS A 110 7.06 2.89 5.35
C HIS A 110 8.44 2.78 6.00
N GLU A 111 8.82 3.78 6.78
CA GLU A 111 10.09 3.79 7.47
C GLU A 111 10.20 2.69 8.53
N ALA A 112 9.09 2.40 9.24
CA ALA A 112 9.03 1.27 10.18
C ALA A 112 9.14 -0.09 9.46
N ILE A 113 8.41 -0.27 8.35
CA ILE A 113 8.45 -1.48 7.51
C ILE A 113 9.88 -1.69 6.97
N ARG A 114 10.51 -0.63 6.46
CA ARG A 114 11.88 -0.67 5.95
C ARG A 114 12.86 -1.16 7.01
N ARG A 115 12.84 -0.58 8.20
CA ARG A 115 13.73 -1.01 9.29
C ARG A 115 13.43 -2.43 9.74
N ARG A 116 12.15 -2.80 9.83
CA ARG A 116 11.74 -4.16 10.17
C ARG A 116 12.29 -5.19 9.19
N TYR A 117 12.19 -4.92 7.90
CA TYR A 117 12.77 -5.77 6.87
C TYR A 117 14.29 -5.78 6.88
N GLY A 118 14.95 -4.63 7.10
CA GLY A 118 16.41 -4.58 7.28
C GLY A 118 16.89 -5.43 8.45
N ALA A 119 16.20 -5.37 9.60
CA ALA A 119 16.53 -6.19 10.77
C ALA A 119 16.24 -7.69 10.55
N LEU A 120 15.29 -8.05 9.68
CA LEU A 120 15.08 -9.43 9.27
C LEU A 120 16.19 -9.92 8.34
N ALA A 121 16.57 -9.11 7.35
CA ALA A 121 17.65 -9.43 6.43
C ALA A 121 18.98 -9.64 7.17
N ALA A 122 19.33 -8.76 8.11
CA ALA A 122 20.54 -8.89 8.92
C ALA A 122 20.56 -10.20 9.72
N ARG A 123 19.48 -10.51 10.44
CA ARG A 123 19.38 -11.75 11.24
C ARG A 123 19.39 -13.03 10.40
N SER A 124 18.78 -13.00 9.22
CA SER A 124 18.80 -14.15 8.30
C SER A 124 20.19 -14.33 7.69
N ALA A 125 20.89 -13.25 7.35
CA ALA A 125 22.26 -13.30 6.85
C ALA A 125 23.23 -13.89 7.89
N GLU A 126 23.11 -13.52 9.17
CA GLU A 126 23.90 -14.08 10.27
C GLU A 126 23.73 -15.61 10.41
N LYS A 127 22.56 -16.13 10.04
CA LYS A 127 22.22 -17.56 10.15
C LYS A 127 22.38 -18.34 8.85
N GLY A 128 22.68 -17.67 7.73
CA GLY A 128 22.68 -18.28 6.40
C GLY A 128 21.29 -18.78 5.95
N GLU A 129 20.21 -18.16 6.45
CA GLU A 129 18.84 -18.56 6.16
C GLU A 129 18.19 -17.67 5.09
N ARG A 130 17.16 -18.20 4.42
CA ARG A 130 16.31 -17.40 3.53
C ARG A 130 15.58 -16.31 4.32
N ILE A 131 15.59 -15.08 3.79
CA ILE A 131 14.93 -13.94 4.44
C ILE A 131 13.40 -14.11 4.36
N PRO A 132 12.67 -14.14 5.50
CA PRO A 132 11.25 -14.47 5.53
C PRO A 132 10.34 -13.25 5.26
N PHE A 133 10.58 -12.50 4.16
CA PHE A 133 9.81 -11.28 3.84
C PHE A 133 8.31 -11.54 3.67
N ASP A 134 7.94 -12.60 2.96
CA ASP A 134 6.54 -12.95 2.73
C ASP A 134 5.82 -13.31 4.04
N ARG A 135 6.51 -14.01 4.93
CA ARG A 135 5.95 -14.37 6.25
C ARG A 135 5.71 -13.12 7.10
N GLU A 136 6.66 -12.20 7.11
CA GLU A 136 6.51 -10.95 7.85
C GLU A 136 5.43 -10.05 7.23
N PHE A 137 5.36 -9.97 5.89
CA PHE A 137 4.28 -9.27 5.18
C PHE A 137 2.91 -9.84 5.58
N GLU A 138 2.74 -11.16 5.52
CA GLU A 138 1.47 -11.81 5.86
C GLU A 138 1.10 -11.63 7.34
N ARG A 139 2.09 -11.60 8.25
CA ARG A 139 1.87 -11.26 9.66
C ARG A 139 1.31 -9.85 9.80
N MET A 140 1.99 -8.85 9.23
CA MET A 140 1.56 -7.44 9.30
C MET A 140 0.18 -7.25 8.64
N ARG A 141 -0.02 -7.82 7.45
CA ARG A 141 -1.29 -7.76 6.73
C ARG A 141 -2.44 -8.32 7.57
N THR A 142 -2.24 -9.53 8.11
CA THR A 142 -3.29 -10.23 8.85
C THR A 142 -3.61 -9.52 10.16
N GLY A 143 -2.59 -9.03 10.89
CA GLY A 143 -2.78 -8.24 12.12
C GLY A 143 -3.60 -6.98 11.86
N LEU A 144 -3.17 -6.16 10.90
CA LEU A 144 -3.85 -4.91 10.53
C LEU A 144 -5.26 -5.16 9.97
N ALA A 145 -5.43 -6.08 9.03
CA ALA A 145 -6.73 -6.34 8.39
C ALA A 145 -7.75 -6.94 9.35
N ARG A 146 -7.31 -7.69 10.36
CA ARG A 146 -8.20 -8.31 11.36
C ARG A 146 -8.44 -7.46 12.59
N ALA A 147 -7.80 -6.29 12.72
CA ALA A 147 -8.09 -5.36 13.81
C ALA A 147 -9.58 -4.96 13.75
N LYS A 148 -10.32 -5.23 14.83
CA LYS A 148 -11.78 -4.99 14.92
C LYS A 148 -12.15 -3.77 15.75
N ASN A 149 -11.16 -3.17 16.41
CA ASN A 149 -11.34 -2.00 17.25
C ASN A 149 -10.03 -1.23 17.36
N GLN A 150 -10.13 -0.03 17.95
CA GLN A 150 -8.99 0.85 18.13
C GLN A 150 -7.85 0.24 18.95
N GLN A 151 -8.16 -0.50 20.02
CA GLN A 151 -7.15 -1.07 20.91
C GLN A 151 -6.28 -2.11 20.18
N THR A 152 -6.93 -3.02 19.43
CA THR A 152 -6.23 -4.04 18.64
C THR A 152 -5.40 -3.40 17.53
N LEU A 153 -5.92 -2.37 16.85
CA LEU A 153 -5.15 -1.66 15.83
C LEU A 153 -3.91 -0.95 16.41
N ARG A 154 -4.08 -0.22 17.53
CA ARG A 154 -2.96 0.46 18.20
C ARG A 154 -1.89 -0.54 18.64
N ALA A 155 -2.29 -1.72 19.12
CA ALA A 155 -1.35 -2.77 19.50
C ALA A 155 -0.52 -3.25 18.30
N GLU A 156 -1.13 -3.48 17.14
CA GLU A 156 -0.41 -3.88 15.92
C GLU A 156 0.56 -2.79 15.42
N ILE A 157 0.15 -1.52 15.44
CA ILE A 157 1.00 -0.40 15.03
C ILE A 157 2.15 -0.21 16.02
N ALA A 158 1.88 -0.29 17.33
CA ALA A 158 2.90 -0.19 18.36
C ALA A 158 3.91 -1.35 18.31
N ASP A 159 3.45 -2.59 18.04
CA ASP A 159 4.31 -3.75 17.82
C ASP A 159 5.24 -3.53 16.61
N LEU A 160 4.72 -2.98 15.50
CA LEU A 160 5.56 -2.65 14.35
C LEU A 160 6.60 -1.57 14.68
N PHE A 161 6.18 -0.46 15.29
CA PHE A 161 7.08 0.65 15.63
C PHE A 161 8.16 0.23 16.62
N SER A 162 7.81 -0.48 17.69
CA SER A 162 8.78 -0.98 18.67
C SER A 162 9.81 -1.94 18.08
N ARG A 163 9.39 -2.80 17.13
CA ARG A 163 10.30 -3.72 16.42
C ARG A 163 11.16 -3.07 15.35
N SER A 164 10.84 -1.83 14.96
CA SER A 164 11.54 -1.11 13.90
C SER A 164 12.71 -0.26 14.42
N GLY A 165 12.86 -0.11 15.74
CA GLY A 165 13.90 0.74 16.33
C GLY A 165 13.57 2.24 16.21
N THR A 166 14.59 3.08 16.13
CA THR A 166 14.43 4.55 16.04
C THR A 166 13.72 4.92 14.74
N ASN A 167 12.58 5.61 14.77
CA ASN A 167 11.86 6.08 13.59
C ASN A 167 11.88 7.61 13.53
N SER A 168 12.74 8.18 12.69
CA SER A 168 12.94 9.65 12.61
C SER A 168 11.69 10.39 12.12
N VAL A 169 10.91 9.80 11.21
CA VAL A 169 9.66 10.40 10.72
C VAL A 169 8.63 10.45 11.85
N LEU A 170 8.48 9.35 12.59
CA LEU A 170 7.61 9.30 13.76
C LEU A 170 8.09 10.28 14.84
N GLN A 171 9.38 10.34 15.13
CA GLN A 171 9.95 11.25 16.15
C GLN A 171 9.79 12.72 15.79
N ALA A 172 9.86 13.09 14.50
CA ALA A 172 9.65 14.46 14.07
C ALA A 172 8.16 14.83 14.06
N GLY A 173 7.29 13.87 13.71
CA GLY A 173 5.86 14.09 13.48
C GLY A 173 4.92 13.61 14.59
N TRP A 174 5.43 13.18 15.75
CA TRP A 174 4.60 12.45 16.74
C TRP A 174 3.42 13.28 17.27
N HIS A 175 3.57 14.60 17.40
CA HIS A 175 2.50 15.49 17.85
C HIS A 175 1.28 15.47 16.92
N ASP A 176 1.49 15.33 15.61
CA ASP A 176 0.40 15.26 14.62
C ASP A 176 -0.14 13.84 14.47
N LEU A 177 0.73 12.83 14.65
CA LEU A 177 0.37 11.43 14.47
C LEU A 177 -0.34 10.81 15.68
N LEU A 178 -0.03 11.25 16.91
CA LEU A 178 -0.70 10.71 18.09
C LEU A 178 -2.22 10.96 18.08
N PRO A 179 -2.74 12.17 17.79
CA PRO A 179 -4.18 12.40 17.69
C PRO A 179 -4.85 11.50 16.65
N LEU A 180 -4.17 11.19 15.54
CA LEU A 180 -4.66 10.28 14.52
C LEU A 180 -4.87 8.85 15.08
N LEU A 181 -3.90 8.35 15.84
CA LEU A 181 -3.97 7.04 16.51
C LEU A 181 -4.99 7.02 17.67
N GLU A 182 -5.16 8.17 18.32
CA GLU A 182 -6.06 8.34 19.46
C GLU A 182 -7.52 8.59 19.10
N GLY A 183 -7.76 9.09 17.89
CA GLY A 183 -9.08 9.44 17.36
C GLY A 183 -10.04 8.25 17.25
N ARG A 184 -11.34 8.54 17.20
CA ARG A 184 -12.39 7.50 17.11
C ARG A 184 -12.41 6.77 15.76
N ASP A 185 -11.83 7.36 14.72
CA ASP A 185 -11.80 6.80 13.37
C ASP A 185 -10.61 5.85 13.18
N TRP A 186 -10.63 4.75 13.92
CA TRP A 186 -9.60 3.72 13.81
C TRP A 186 -9.67 2.99 12.46
N GLN A 187 -10.82 2.99 11.79
CA GLN A 187 -10.98 2.38 10.47
C GLN A 187 -10.16 3.12 9.41
N MET A 188 -10.18 4.46 9.44
CA MET A 188 -9.27 5.28 8.61
C MET A 188 -7.82 4.88 8.84
N VAL A 189 -7.37 4.85 10.10
CA VAL A 189 -5.97 4.53 10.43
C VAL A 189 -5.60 3.13 9.94
N ARG A 190 -6.50 2.16 10.09
CA ARG A 190 -6.30 0.79 9.58
C ARG A 190 -6.12 0.79 8.06
N ASP A 191 -7.01 1.46 7.33
CA ASP A 191 -6.97 1.48 5.88
C ASP A 191 -5.70 2.21 5.38
N LEU A 192 -5.29 3.32 6.02
CA LEU A 192 -4.02 3.99 5.75
C LEU A 192 -2.80 3.11 6.06
N ALA A 193 -2.81 2.37 7.16
CA ALA A 193 -1.72 1.45 7.53
C ALA A 193 -1.59 0.30 6.52
N LEU A 194 -2.73 -0.22 6.05
CA LEU A 194 -2.78 -1.25 5.01
C LEU A 194 -2.32 -0.72 3.64
N ILE A 195 -2.66 0.53 3.31
CA ILE A 195 -2.12 1.22 2.13
C ILE A 195 -0.61 1.35 2.24
N ALA A 196 -0.09 1.79 3.39
CA ALA A 196 1.36 1.90 3.61
C ALA A 196 2.06 0.54 3.43
N LEU A 197 1.47 -0.54 3.96
CA LEU A 197 2.00 -1.89 3.78
C LEU A 197 1.97 -2.35 2.32
N ALA A 198 0.88 -2.06 1.59
CA ALA A 198 0.72 -2.50 0.20
C ALA A 198 1.57 -1.68 -0.79
N SER A 199 1.79 -0.40 -0.50
CA SER A 199 2.54 0.53 -1.33
C SER A 199 4.05 0.54 -1.07
N TYR A 200 4.51 -0.11 0.00
CA TYR A 200 5.94 -0.17 0.28
C TYR A 200 6.68 -1.00 -0.79
N GLY A 201 7.43 -0.32 -1.66
CA GLY A 201 8.22 -0.93 -2.73
C GLY A 201 9.62 -1.41 -2.34
N GLY A 202 10.16 -0.99 -1.18
CA GLY A 202 11.57 -1.24 -0.85
C GLY A 202 12.55 -0.61 -1.87
N LYS A 203 13.86 -0.67 -1.60
CA LYS A 203 14.90 -0.20 -2.55
C LYS A 203 15.33 -1.27 -3.57
N GLU A 204 14.79 -2.49 -3.48
CA GLU A 204 15.27 -3.66 -4.26
C GLU A 204 14.15 -4.44 -4.96
N ALA A 205 12.86 -4.03 -4.87
CA ALA A 205 11.81 -4.69 -5.63
C ALA A 205 11.80 -4.20 -7.09
N VAL A 206 12.89 -4.44 -7.81
CA VAL A 206 12.74 -4.81 -9.22
C VAL A 206 12.10 -6.18 -9.17
N VAL A 207 10.76 -6.22 -9.25
CA VAL A 207 10.06 -7.48 -9.46
C VAL A 207 10.52 -7.95 -10.84
N THR A 208 11.43 -8.91 -10.84
CA THR A 208 11.68 -9.79 -11.98
C THR A 208 10.30 -10.26 -12.44
N GLU A 209 10.04 -10.09 -13.73
CA GLU A 209 8.88 -10.64 -14.40
C GLU A 209 8.59 -12.03 -13.84
N VAL A 210 7.38 -12.25 -13.35
CA VAL A 210 6.96 -13.54 -12.83
C VAL A 210 6.86 -14.50 -14.01
N GLY A 211 8.01 -15.00 -14.45
CA GLY A 211 8.13 -16.33 -15.02
C GLY A 211 8.06 -17.30 -13.85
N GLU A 212 6.96 -18.03 -13.75
CA GLU A 212 6.90 -19.22 -12.90
C GLU A 212 7.88 -20.26 -13.47
N GLU A 213 9.10 -20.32 -12.94
CA GLU A 213 9.82 -21.59 -12.87
C GLU A 213 9.21 -22.39 -11.72
N ILE A 214 8.44 -23.43 -12.09
CA ILE A 214 8.14 -24.55 -11.21
C ILE A 214 9.13 -25.65 -11.59
N GLU A 215 10.25 -25.72 -10.88
CA GLU A 215 11.04 -26.95 -10.66
C GLU A 215 10.60 -27.48 -9.27
N GLU A 216 10.29 -28.75 -9.01
CA GLU A 216 10.40 -30.06 -9.67
C GLU A 216 9.08 -30.84 -9.50
#